data_AF-A0A2D4Q368-F1
#
_entry.id   AF-A0A2D4Q368-F1
#
_cell.length_a   1.000
_cell.length_b   1.000
_cell.length_c   1.000
_cell.angle_alpha   90.00
_cell.angle_beta   90.00
_cell.angle_gamma   90.00
#
_symmetry.space_group_name_H-M   'P 1'
#
loop_
_entity.id
_entity.type
_entity.pdbx_description
1 polymer ?
#
loop_
_entity_poly.entity_id
_entity_poly.type
_entity_poly.pdbx_seq_one_letter_code
_entity_poly.pdbx_strand_id
1 'polypeptide(L)'
;TIGFNQVKTLLGLQHIPKQFILQLYYTFCRISETRAGDAILGVCCVIVLMVLQQVKKGIPRTHPMETLPVRISRYIIWTTATARNALVVLFAGLVAYSFQVTGSQPFSLTGTIPQGLPLFQPPLFSIITPNQTIGFKEMVQAIGPGLAVVPLMGLLETVAIAKAFASQNNYRIDSNQELLAMGFTNLLGSFVSSYPVTGSFGRTAVNAQTGVCTPAGGLITGRKKNNAIVGGE
;
A
#
# COMPACT_ATOMS: atom_id res chain seq x y z
N THR A 1 -8.55 2.98 -14.57
CA THR A 1 -7.13 3.32 -14.78
C THR A 1 -6.20 2.58 -13.82
N ILE A 2 -6.45 2.58 -12.50
CA ILE A 2 -5.57 1.93 -11.50
C ILE A 2 -5.37 0.43 -11.77
N GLY A 3 -6.46 -0.33 -12.01
CA GLY A 3 -6.38 -1.76 -12.29
C GLY A 3 -5.52 -2.08 -13.52
N PHE A 4 -5.68 -1.32 -14.61
CA PHE A 4 -4.87 -1.49 -15.81
C PHE A 4 -3.39 -1.13 -15.57
N ASN A 5 -3.12 -0.19 -14.67
CA ASN A 5 -1.74 0.13 -14.28
C ASN A 5 -1.03 -1.00 -13.52
N GLN A 6 -1.79 -1.93 -12.92
CA GLN A 6 -1.23 -3.13 -12.29
C GLN A 6 -1.01 -4.25 -13.30
N VAL A 7 -1.73 -4.27 -14.42
CA VAL A 7 -1.60 -5.32 -15.46
C VAL A 7 -0.18 -5.36 -16.02
N LYS A 8 0.45 -4.20 -16.29
CA LYS A 8 1.86 -4.19 -16.75
C LYS A 8 2.83 -4.81 -15.75
N THR A 9 2.63 -4.56 -14.46
CA THR A 9 3.47 -5.10 -13.39
C THR A 9 3.27 -6.59 -13.26
N LEU A 10 2.01 -7.05 -13.37
CA LEU A 10 1.65 -8.46 -13.38
C LEU A 10 2.32 -9.21 -14.54
N LEU A 11 2.40 -8.57 -15.71
CA LEU A 11 2.98 -9.13 -16.92
C LEU A 11 4.51 -9.00 -17.01
N GLY A 12 5.15 -8.33 -16.03
CA GLY A 12 6.58 -8.08 -16.03
C GLY A 12 7.07 -7.10 -17.11
N LEU A 13 6.16 -6.31 -17.70
CA LEU A 13 6.49 -5.38 -18.78
C LEU A 13 7.10 -4.09 -18.22
N GLN A 14 8.30 -3.76 -18.71
CA GLN A 14 9.03 -2.56 -18.31
C GLN A 14 8.91 -1.44 -19.37
N HIS A 15 9.13 -0.19 -18.95
CA HIS A 15 9.18 1.00 -19.84
C HIS A 15 7.89 1.39 -20.56
N ILE A 16 6.71 0.99 -20.05
CA ILE A 16 5.43 1.43 -20.62
C ILE A 16 5.05 2.85 -20.12
N PRO A 17 4.64 3.76 -21.01
CA PRO A 17 4.24 5.13 -20.65
C PRO A 17 3.07 5.15 -19.66
N LYS A 18 2.98 6.23 -18.86
CA LYS A 18 1.97 6.40 -17.80
C LYS A 18 0.59 6.83 -18.31
N GLN A 19 0.50 7.37 -19.53
CA GLN A 19 -0.76 7.83 -20.12
C GLN A 19 -1.66 6.65 -20.44
N PHE A 20 -2.92 6.65 -19.99
CA PHE A 20 -3.78 5.46 -20.05
C PHE A 20 -3.95 4.85 -21.45
N ILE A 21 -4.23 5.68 -22.47
CA ILE A 21 -4.44 5.19 -23.84
C ILE A 21 -3.14 4.63 -24.43
N LEU A 22 -2.03 5.34 -24.21
CA LEU A 22 -0.72 4.93 -24.68
C LEU A 22 -0.26 3.65 -23.97
N GLN A 23 -0.55 3.56 -22.67
CA GLN A 23 -0.33 2.38 -21.86
C GLN A 23 -1.11 1.18 -22.40
N LEU A 24 -2.40 1.37 -22.74
CA LEU A 24 -3.24 0.34 -23.32
C LEU A 24 -2.65 -0.19 -24.63
N TYR A 25 -2.34 0.72 -25.55
CA TYR A 25 -1.77 0.40 -26.85
C TYR A 25 -0.46 -0.40 -26.73
N TYR A 26 0.53 0.11 -25.98
CA TYR A 26 1.82 -0.56 -25.84
C TYR A 26 1.75 -1.88 -25.06
N THR A 27 0.81 -2.02 -24.11
CA THR A 27 0.61 -3.28 -23.39
C THR A 27 0.15 -4.39 -24.34
N PHE A 28 -0.75 -4.09 -25.28
CA PHE A 28 -1.18 -5.07 -26.28
C PHE A 28 -0.11 -5.37 -27.33
N CYS A 29 0.61 -4.35 -27.80
CA CYS A 29 1.69 -4.56 -28.79
C CYS A 29 2.87 -5.36 -28.22
N ARG A 30 3.21 -5.17 -26.94
CA ARG A 30 4.34 -5.85 -26.27
C ARG A 30 3.94 -7.08 -25.46
N ILE A 31 2.76 -7.65 -25.72
CA ILE A 31 2.29 -8.84 -24.99
C ILE A 31 3.21 -10.06 -25.21
N SER A 32 3.99 -10.07 -26.30
CA SER A 32 4.99 -11.11 -26.56
C SER A 32 6.27 -10.96 -25.72
N GLU A 33 6.54 -9.79 -25.15
CA GLU A 33 7.72 -9.52 -24.29
C GLU A 33 7.44 -9.86 -22.81
N THR A 34 6.36 -10.59 -22.55
CA THR A 34 5.91 -10.89 -21.19
C THR A 34 6.84 -11.87 -20.51
N ARG A 35 7.19 -11.58 -19.25
CA ARG A 35 7.99 -12.48 -18.43
C ARG A 35 7.07 -13.53 -17.83
N ALA A 36 7.14 -14.75 -18.34
CA ALA A 36 6.31 -15.86 -17.88
C ALA A 36 6.41 -16.07 -16.36
N GLY A 37 7.59 -15.90 -15.77
CA GLY A 37 7.79 -16.00 -14.32
C GLY A 37 6.93 -15.01 -13.53
N ASP A 38 7.00 -13.72 -13.85
CA ASP A 38 6.21 -12.67 -13.18
C ASP A 38 4.70 -12.87 -13.39
N ALA A 39 4.29 -13.24 -14.61
CA ALA A 39 2.89 -13.49 -14.95
C ALA A 39 2.31 -14.69 -14.18
N ILE A 40 3.02 -15.82 -14.15
CA ILE A 40 2.57 -17.03 -13.44
C ILE A 40 2.50 -16.78 -11.94
N LEU A 41 3.55 -16.18 -11.35
CA LEU A 41 3.57 -15.86 -9.92
C LEU A 41 2.45 -14.89 -9.55
N GLY A 42 2.25 -13.85 -10.36
CA GLY A 42 1.19 -12.86 -10.19
C GLY A 42 -0.21 -13.48 -10.25
N VAL A 43 -0.51 -14.29 -11.28
CA VAL A 43 -1.80 -14.97 -11.42
C VAL A 43 -2.03 -15.96 -10.27
N CYS A 44 -1.00 -16.73 -9.89
CA CYS A 44 -1.06 -17.63 -8.73
C CYS A 44 -1.39 -16.86 -7.44
N CYS A 45 -0.72 -15.74 -7.17
CA CYS A 45 -1.00 -14.87 -6.03
C CYS A 45 -2.45 -14.37 -6.04
N VAL A 46 -2.99 -13.95 -7.18
CA VAL A 46 -4.39 -13.50 -7.30
C VAL A 46 -5.36 -14.64 -7.00
N ILE A 47 -5.12 -15.84 -7.54
CA ILE A 47 -5.96 -17.02 -7.29
C ILE A 47 -5.94 -17.36 -5.79
N VAL A 48 -4.75 -17.42 -5.17
CA VAL A 48 -4.61 -17.71 -3.73
C VAL A 48 -5.35 -16.66 -2.89
N LEU A 49 -5.21 -15.37 -3.21
CA LEU A 49 -5.94 -14.31 -2.50
C LEU A 49 -7.45 -14.43 -2.66
N MET A 50 -7.93 -14.79 -3.86
CA MET A 50 -9.36 -15.03 -4.11
C MET A 50 -9.87 -16.23 -3.30
N VAL A 51 -9.16 -17.36 -3.30
CA VAL A 51 -9.52 -18.55 -2.51
C VAL A 51 -9.57 -18.22 -1.03
N LEU A 52 -8.54 -17.56 -0.48
CA LEU A 52 -8.52 -17.14 0.92
C LEU A 52 -9.65 -16.15 1.26
N GLN A 53 -10.05 -15.30 0.31
CA GLN A 53 -11.19 -14.41 0.49
C GLN A 53 -12.53 -15.16 0.50
N GLN A 54 -12.68 -16.22 -0.30
CA GLN A 54 -13.89 -17.06 -0.27
C GLN A 54 -13.98 -17.85 1.04
N VAL A 55 -12.86 -18.41 1.51
CA VAL A 55 -12.79 -19.07 2.83
C VAL A 55 -13.25 -18.12 3.93
N LYS A 56 -12.80 -16.85 3.90
CA LYS A 56 -13.25 -15.83 4.88
C LYS A 56 -14.76 -15.60 4.86
N LYS A 57 -15.35 -15.51 3.66
CA LYS A 57 -16.78 -15.24 3.49
C LYS A 57 -17.65 -16.42 3.91
N GLY A 58 -17.13 -17.64 3.79
CA GLY A 58 -17.83 -18.88 4.16
C GLY A 58 -17.92 -19.13 5.67
N ILE A 59 -17.31 -18.32 6.53
CA ILE A 59 -17.32 -18.50 7.99
C ILE A 59 -18.68 -18.04 8.55
N PRO A 60 -19.50 -18.93 9.14
CA PRO A 60 -20.78 -18.56 9.75
C PRO A 60 -20.60 -17.64 10.96
N ARG A 61 -21.57 -16.77 11.26
CA ARG A 61 -21.59 -15.96 12.48
C ARG A 61 -21.68 -16.85 13.73
N THR A 62 -20.95 -16.48 14.78
CA THR A 62 -20.79 -17.22 16.04
C THR A 62 -22.13 -17.55 16.70
N HIS A 63 -22.35 -18.80 17.07
CA HIS A 63 -23.39 -19.19 18.02
C HIS A 63 -22.81 -19.25 19.44
N PRO A 64 -23.54 -18.83 20.48
CA PRO A 64 -23.03 -18.71 21.85
C PRO A 64 -22.70 -20.05 22.55
N MET A 65 -22.84 -21.20 21.86
CA MET A 65 -22.74 -22.54 22.46
C MET A 65 -21.78 -23.46 21.67
N GLU A 66 -20.58 -22.97 21.35
CA GLU A 66 -19.57 -23.77 20.62
C GLU A 66 -18.48 -24.36 21.53
N THR A 67 -18.06 -25.59 21.22
CA THR A 67 -16.93 -26.27 21.86
C THR A 67 -15.61 -25.53 21.64
N LEU A 68 -14.75 -25.51 22.67
CA LEU A 68 -13.43 -24.87 22.67
C LEU A 68 -12.55 -25.11 21.40
N PRO A 69 -12.44 -26.33 20.84
CA PRO A 69 -11.66 -26.57 19.62
C PRO A 69 -12.24 -25.87 18.37
N VAL A 70 -13.56 -25.77 18.26
CA VAL A 70 -14.22 -25.05 17.15
C VAL A 70 -13.94 -23.55 17.26
N ARG A 71 -13.93 -23.01 18.48
CA ARG A 71 -13.59 -21.60 18.74
C ARG A 71 -12.15 -21.27 18.35
N ILE A 72 -11.20 -22.14 18.68
CA ILE A 72 -9.78 -21.99 18.31
C ILE A 72 -9.61 -22.07 16.79
N SER A 73 -10.21 -23.08 16.14
CA SER A 73 -10.16 -23.24 14.69
C SER A 73 -10.71 -21.99 13.97
N ARG A 74 -11.88 -21.48 14.38
CA ARG A 74 -12.47 -20.25 13.81
C ARG A 74 -11.57 -19.04 14.01
N TYR A 75 -10.96 -18.88 15.18
CA TYR A 75 -10.03 -17.78 15.44
C TYR A 75 -8.80 -17.84 14.52
N ILE A 76 -8.22 -19.02 14.32
CA ILE A 76 -7.11 -19.23 13.38
C ILE A 76 -7.54 -18.87 11.96
N ILE A 77 -8.67 -19.40 11.48
CA ILE A 77 -9.15 -19.12 10.12
C ILE A 77 -9.40 -17.61 9.92
N TRP A 78 -9.98 -16.93 10.92
CA TRP A 78 -10.24 -15.50 10.86
C TRP A 78 -8.96 -14.66 10.85
N THR A 79 -7.95 -15.02 11.66
CA THR A 79 -6.65 -14.32 11.66
C THR A 79 -5.89 -14.55 10.36
N THR A 80 -5.80 -15.79 9.88
CA THR A 80 -5.19 -16.14 8.57
C THR A 80 -5.87 -15.39 7.42
N ALA A 81 -7.20 -15.35 7.41
CA ALA A 81 -7.96 -14.67 6.36
C ALA A 81 -7.81 -13.14 6.38
N THR A 82 -7.50 -12.56 7.54
CA THR A 82 -7.22 -11.13 7.72
C THR A 82 -5.76 -10.81 7.35
N ALA A 83 -4.83 -11.72 7.64
CA ALA A 83 -3.40 -11.62 7.29
C ALA A 83 -3.07 -12.07 5.85
N ARG A 84 -4.07 -12.46 5.03
CA ARG A 84 -3.86 -13.05 3.69
C ARG A 84 -2.88 -12.30 2.79
N ASN A 85 -2.93 -10.96 2.78
CA ASN A 85 -2.05 -10.14 1.95
C ASN A 85 -0.59 -10.28 2.40
N ALA A 86 -0.35 -10.31 3.71
CA ALA A 86 1.00 -10.48 4.25
C ALA A 86 1.53 -11.89 3.99
N LEU A 87 0.70 -12.92 4.15
CA LEU A 87 1.07 -14.31 3.87
C LEU A 87 1.48 -14.52 2.40
N VAL A 88 0.70 -13.98 1.47
CA VAL A 88 0.99 -14.09 0.04
C VAL A 88 2.29 -13.37 -0.33
N VAL A 89 2.54 -12.19 0.25
CA VAL A 89 3.79 -11.45 0.03
C VAL A 89 5.00 -12.21 0.61
N LEU A 90 4.88 -12.77 1.81
CA LEU A 90 5.95 -13.58 2.42
C LEU A 90 6.26 -14.83 1.59
N PHE A 91 5.24 -15.55 1.14
CA PHE A 91 5.41 -16.73 0.31
C PHE A 91 6.02 -16.39 -1.06
N ALA A 92 5.52 -15.35 -1.74
CA ALA A 92 6.09 -14.89 -3.00
C ALA A 92 7.55 -14.44 -2.85
N GLY A 93 7.87 -13.77 -1.74
CA GLY A 93 9.25 -13.40 -1.40
C GLY A 93 10.16 -14.60 -1.18
N LEU A 94 9.66 -15.64 -0.49
CA LEU A 94 10.41 -16.89 -0.28
C LEU A 94 10.67 -17.61 -1.61
N VAL A 95 9.67 -17.73 -2.47
CA VAL A 95 9.81 -18.32 -3.81
C VAL A 95 10.85 -17.54 -4.62
N ALA A 96 10.74 -16.21 -4.65
CA ALA A 96 11.70 -15.36 -5.35
C ALA A 96 13.13 -15.53 -4.82
N TYR A 97 13.30 -15.64 -3.49
CA TYR A 97 14.58 -15.91 -2.85
C TYR A 97 15.16 -17.29 -3.22
N SER A 98 14.34 -18.35 -3.22
CA SER A 98 14.78 -19.69 -3.61
C SER A 98 15.34 -19.73 -5.04
N PHE A 99 14.67 -19.08 -6.00
CA PHE A 99 15.17 -18.99 -7.37
C PHE A 99 16.47 -18.17 -7.49
N GLN A 100 16.60 -17.11 -6.70
CA GLN A 100 17.82 -16.30 -6.65
C GLN A 100 19.02 -17.12 -6.17
N VAL A 101 18.84 -17.99 -5.17
CA VAL A 101 19.89 -18.90 -4.66
C VAL A 101 20.26 -19.97 -5.70
N THR A 102 19.31 -20.43 -6.52
CA THR A 102 19.56 -21.37 -7.64
C THR A 102 20.22 -20.68 -8.85
N GLY A 103 20.47 -19.37 -8.80
CA GLY A 103 21.12 -18.62 -9.88
C GLY A 103 20.20 -18.25 -11.05
N SER A 104 18.89 -18.49 -10.93
CA SER A 104 17.90 -18.10 -11.94
C SER A 104 17.19 -16.82 -11.50
N GLN A 105 17.06 -15.83 -12.40
CA GLN A 105 16.31 -14.59 -12.13
C GLN A 105 15.03 -14.50 -13.00
N PRO A 106 14.04 -15.39 -12.80
CA PRO A 106 12.82 -15.38 -13.59
C PRO A 106 11.92 -14.18 -13.28
N PHE A 107 12.10 -13.52 -12.13
CA PHE A 107 11.25 -12.45 -11.62
C PHE A 107 11.87 -11.06 -11.74
N SER A 108 11.03 -10.03 -11.84
CA SER A 108 11.44 -8.63 -11.71
C SER A 108 11.51 -8.25 -10.24
N LEU A 109 12.70 -8.33 -9.65
CA LEU A 109 12.91 -7.97 -8.25
C LEU A 109 12.86 -6.46 -8.03
N THR A 110 12.28 -6.05 -6.90
CA THR A 110 12.39 -4.69 -6.40
C THR A 110 13.87 -4.38 -6.16
N GLY A 111 14.33 -3.21 -6.57
CA GLY A 111 15.71 -2.77 -6.36
C GLY A 111 16.09 -2.66 -4.88
N THR A 112 17.29 -2.16 -4.63
CA THR A 112 17.78 -1.99 -3.25
C THR A 112 16.91 -1.00 -2.48
N ILE A 113 16.47 -1.42 -1.30
CA ILE A 113 15.71 -0.57 -0.38
C ILE A 113 16.72 0.07 0.58
N PRO A 114 16.85 1.40 0.61
CA PRO A 114 17.74 2.06 1.55
C PRO A 114 17.34 1.71 2.97
N GLN A 115 18.30 1.28 3.78
CA GLN A 115 18.06 0.97 5.18
C GLN A 115 18.05 2.25 6.03
N GLY A 116 17.25 2.25 7.09
CA GLY A 116 17.16 3.36 8.04
C GLY A 116 15.89 4.21 7.91
N LEU A 117 15.87 5.31 8.66
CA LEU A 117 14.85 6.34 8.58
C LEU A 117 15.32 7.45 7.63
N PRO A 118 14.40 8.08 6.87
CA PRO A 118 14.74 9.28 6.12
C PRO A 118 15.23 10.35 7.09
N LEU A 119 16.24 11.12 6.66
CA LEU A 119 16.74 12.26 7.42
C LEU A 119 15.64 13.31 7.54
N PHE A 120 15.52 13.90 8.74
CA PHE A 120 14.64 15.04 8.95
C PHE A 120 15.28 16.27 8.29
N GLN A 121 14.71 16.70 7.17
CA GLN A 121 15.20 17.84 6.39
C GLN A 121 13.99 18.66 5.90
N PRO A 122 14.06 20.00 5.92
CA PRO A 122 13.00 20.81 5.33
C PRO A 122 12.81 20.47 3.84
N PRO A 123 11.59 20.64 3.30
CA PRO A 123 11.34 20.39 1.89
C PRO A 123 12.26 21.28 1.03
N LEU A 124 12.85 20.67 0.01
CA LEU A 124 13.75 21.36 -0.91
C LEU A 124 12.96 22.33 -1.79
N PHE A 125 13.34 23.61 -1.76
CA PHE A 125 12.77 24.65 -2.62
C PHE A 125 13.55 24.86 -3.92
N SER A 126 14.67 24.16 -4.09
CA SER A 126 15.45 24.12 -5.33
C SER A 126 16.14 22.77 -5.45
N ILE A 127 16.25 22.27 -6.68
CA ILE A 127 16.95 21.02 -6.98
C ILE A 127 18.15 21.37 -7.86
N ILE A 128 19.36 21.14 -7.35
CA ILE A 128 20.60 21.31 -8.09
C ILE A 128 20.91 19.96 -8.76
N THR A 129 20.66 19.86 -10.06
CA THR A 129 21.05 18.71 -10.89
C THR A 129 22.37 19.07 -11.59
N PRO A 130 23.26 18.11 -11.88
CA PRO A 130 24.54 18.39 -12.56
C PRO A 130 24.44 19.26 -13.83
N ASN A 131 23.29 19.23 -14.51
CA ASN A 131 23.07 19.97 -15.75
C ASN A 131 22.20 21.23 -15.59
N GLN A 132 21.39 21.36 -14.52
CA GLN A 132 20.43 22.46 -14.36
C GLN A 132 20.05 22.67 -12.88
N THR A 133 19.88 23.94 -12.48
CA THR A 133 19.26 24.32 -11.20
C THR A 133 17.79 24.58 -11.42
N ILE A 134 16.93 23.70 -10.93
CA ILE A 134 15.48 23.84 -11.01
C ILE A 134 15.01 24.68 -9.82
N GLY A 135 14.47 25.86 -10.09
CA GLY A 135 13.94 26.76 -9.06
C GLY A 135 12.54 26.37 -8.58
N PHE A 136 12.11 26.90 -7.43
CA PHE A 136 10.77 26.64 -6.88
C PHE A 136 9.64 26.92 -7.89
N LYS A 137 9.76 28.02 -8.66
CA LYS A 137 8.76 28.41 -9.66
C LYS A 137 8.60 27.35 -10.75
N GLU A 138 9.70 26.77 -11.23
CA GLU A 138 9.70 25.71 -12.23
C GLU A 138 9.13 24.41 -11.66
N MET A 139 9.42 24.08 -10.40
CA MET A 139 8.80 22.94 -9.71
C MET A 139 7.28 23.09 -9.62
N VAL A 140 6.80 24.27 -9.22
CA VAL A 140 5.36 24.56 -9.14
C VAL A 140 4.71 24.50 -10.52
N GLN A 141 5.37 25.04 -11.55
CA GLN A 141 4.89 24.97 -12.93
C GLN A 141 4.87 23.52 -13.47
N ALA A 142 5.87 22.71 -13.13
CA ALA A 142 5.94 21.30 -13.53
C ALA A 142 4.82 20.45 -12.91
N ILE A 143 4.45 20.73 -11.65
CA ILE A 143 3.29 20.09 -10.99
C ILE A 143 1.98 20.66 -11.54
N GLY A 144 1.96 21.95 -11.88
CA GLY A 144 0.84 22.65 -12.49
C GLY A 144 -0.45 22.53 -11.66
N PRO A 145 -1.61 22.24 -12.29
CA PRO A 145 -2.89 22.14 -11.57
C PRO A 145 -2.93 20.97 -10.57
N GLY A 146 -2.01 20.00 -10.68
CA GLY A 146 -1.90 18.88 -9.76
C GLY A 146 -1.67 19.32 -8.31
N LEU A 147 -1.09 20.51 -8.09
CA LEU A 147 -0.81 21.03 -6.75
C LEU A 147 -2.09 21.25 -5.93
N ALA A 148 -3.18 21.67 -6.58
CA ALA A 148 -4.48 21.84 -5.92
C ALA A 148 -5.32 20.56 -5.96
N VAL A 149 -5.26 19.82 -7.07
CA VAL A 149 -6.10 18.64 -7.30
C VAL A 149 -5.71 17.49 -6.37
N VAL A 150 -4.41 17.23 -6.16
CA VAL A 150 -3.95 16.08 -5.35
C VAL A 150 -4.38 16.19 -3.88
N PRO A 151 -4.15 17.31 -3.16
CA PRO A 151 -4.59 17.44 -1.78
C PRO A 151 -6.12 17.43 -1.65
N LEU A 152 -6.83 18.07 -2.58
CA LEU A 152 -8.29 18.09 -2.57
C LEU A 152 -8.88 16.69 -2.75
N MET A 153 -8.36 15.91 -3.71
CA MET A 153 -8.78 14.52 -3.91
C MET A 153 -8.45 13.64 -2.70
N GLY A 154 -7.27 13.82 -2.11
CA GLY A 154 -6.89 13.10 -0.89
C GLY A 154 -7.79 13.40 0.30
N LEU A 155 -8.20 14.67 0.47
CA LEU A 155 -9.17 15.08 1.48
C LEU A 155 -10.54 14.46 1.23
N LEU A 156 -11.06 14.56 0.00
CA LEU A 156 -12.36 14.01 -0.37
C LEU A 156 -12.40 12.49 -0.14
N GLU A 157 -11.36 11.77 -0.53
CA GLU A 157 -11.21 10.34 -0.28
C GLU A 157 -11.25 10.04 1.23
N THR A 158 -10.48 10.79 2.03
CA THR A 158 -10.37 10.57 3.48
C THR A 158 -11.69 10.83 4.19
N VAL A 159 -12.34 11.95 3.89
CA VAL A 159 -13.65 12.30 4.48
C VAL A 159 -14.73 11.32 4.03
N ALA A 160 -14.69 10.84 2.78
CA ALA A 160 -15.63 9.83 2.29
C ALA A 160 -15.46 8.49 3.02
N ILE A 161 -14.22 8.02 3.21
CA ILE A 161 -13.92 6.82 4.01
C ILE A 161 -14.43 7.02 5.43
N ALA A 162 -14.06 8.13 6.05
CA ALA A 162 -14.40 8.44 7.42
C ALA A 162 -15.92 8.38 7.61
N LYS A 163 -16.69 9.09 6.77
CA LYS A 163 -18.16 9.10 6.81
C LYS A 163 -18.77 7.71 6.60
N ALA A 164 -18.22 6.89 5.70
CA ALA A 164 -18.70 5.53 5.47
C ALA A 164 -18.56 4.65 6.72
N PHE A 165 -17.46 4.78 7.48
CA PHE A 165 -17.27 4.05 8.74
C PHE A 165 -18.07 4.66 9.91
N ALA A 166 -18.24 5.98 9.95
CA ALA A 166 -19.10 6.65 10.92
C ALA A 166 -20.55 6.20 10.81
N SER A 167 -21.07 6.12 9.58
CA SER A 167 -22.43 5.63 9.33
C SER A 167 -22.62 4.18 9.76
N GLN A 168 -21.58 3.35 9.70
CA GLN A 168 -21.67 1.94 10.10
C GLN A 168 -21.57 1.74 11.62
N ASN A 169 -20.82 2.60 12.32
CA ASN A 169 -20.52 2.46 13.75
C ASN A 169 -21.23 3.53 14.61
N ASN A 170 -22.16 4.29 14.04
CA ASN A 170 -22.98 5.30 14.73
C ASN A 170 -22.17 6.37 15.49
N TYR A 171 -21.09 6.89 14.91
CA TYR A 171 -20.35 8.03 15.46
C TYR A 171 -20.36 9.22 14.49
N ARG A 172 -20.11 10.43 15.02
CA ARG A 172 -20.05 11.67 14.24
C ARG A 172 -18.62 12.01 13.87
N ILE A 173 -18.44 12.62 12.70
CA ILE A 173 -17.14 13.08 12.20
C ILE A 173 -17.22 14.56 11.90
N ASP A 174 -16.23 15.30 12.41
CA ASP A 174 -16.01 16.68 12.07
C ASP A 174 -15.04 16.77 10.88
N SER A 175 -15.54 17.26 9.74
CA SER A 175 -14.72 17.40 8.53
C SER A 175 -13.65 18.48 8.66
N ASN A 176 -13.85 19.50 9.51
CA ASN A 176 -12.84 20.53 9.76
C ASN A 176 -11.65 19.95 10.53
N GLN A 177 -11.93 19.09 11.52
CA GLN A 177 -10.89 18.39 12.27
C GLN A 177 -10.08 17.44 11.38
N GLU A 178 -10.75 16.68 10.51
CA GLU A 178 -10.08 15.79 9.54
C GLU A 178 -9.21 16.59 8.56
N LEU A 179 -9.67 17.75 8.10
CA LEU A 179 -8.89 18.66 7.25
C LEU A 179 -7.62 19.15 7.94
N LEU A 180 -7.75 19.65 9.18
CA LEU A 180 -6.61 20.12 9.97
C LEU A 180 -5.62 18.99 10.27
N ALA A 181 -6.11 17.82 10.64
CA ALA A 181 -5.29 16.65 10.92
C ALA A 181 -4.52 16.19 9.67
N MET A 182 -5.17 16.13 8.52
CA MET A 182 -4.54 15.79 7.24
C MET A 182 -3.50 16.83 6.82
N GLY A 183 -3.82 18.13 6.96
CA GLY A 183 -2.92 19.22 6.64
C GLY A 183 -1.64 19.17 7.50
N PHE A 184 -1.82 19.00 8.81
CA PHE A 184 -0.70 18.89 9.74
C PHE A 184 0.14 17.62 9.49
N THR A 185 -0.50 16.49 9.20
CA THR A 185 0.19 15.23 8.87
C THR A 185 1.04 15.37 7.60
N ASN A 186 0.53 15.99 6.55
CA ASN A 186 1.27 16.22 5.31
C ASN A 186 2.37 17.27 5.46
N LEU A 187 2.15 18.30 6.29
CA LEU A 187 3.17 19.27 6.63
C LEU A 187 4.35 18.60 7.35
N LEU A 188 4.09 17.82 8.41
CA LEU A 188 5.13 17.05 9.10
C LEU A 188 5.78 16.00 8.18
N GLY A 189 4.99 15.34 7.33
CA GLY A 189 5.47 14.38 6.35
C GLY A 189 6.46 14.97 5.34
N SER A 190 6.34 16.25 5.02
CA SER A 190 7.26 16.93 4.11
C SER A 190 8.70 16.98 4.65
N PHE A 191 8.88 17.05 5.98
CA PHE A 191 10.20 17.07 6.61
C PHE A 191 10.93 15.72 6.57
N VAL A 192 10.21 14.63 6.29
CA VAL A 192 10.78 13.28 6.16
C VAL A 192 10.73 12.79 4.72
N SER A 193 10.52 13.71 3.76
CA SER A 193 10.40 13.40 2.32
C SER A 193 9.30 12.35 2.04
N SER A 194 8.19 12.39 2.80
CA SER A 194 7.06 11.49 2.60
C SER A 194 6.24 11.87 1.37
N TYR A 195 5.67 10.86 0.71
CA TYR A 195 4.57 11.08 -0.22
C TYR A 195 3.34 11.64 0.52
N PRO A 196 2.44 12.37 -0.18
CA PRO A 196 1.18 12.82 0.39
C PRO A 196 0.40 11.66 1.02
N VAL A 197 0.05 11.82 2.28
CA VAL A 197 -0.70 10.87 3.08
C VAL A 197 -2.19 11.09 2.87
N THR A 198 -2.92 10.01 2.60
CA THR A 198 -4.39 9.97 2.48
C THR A 198 -4.99 8.82 3.28
N GLY A 199 -6.30 8.88 3.51
CA GLY A 199 -7.06 7.80 4.14
C GLY A 199 -7.02 6.50 3.31
N SER A 200 -7.15 5.36 3.96
CA SER A 200 -7.09 4.05 3.30
C SER A 200 -8.24 3.15 3.71
N PHE A 201 -9.16 2.87 2.78
CA PHE A 201 -10.27 1.93 2.99
C PHE A 201 -9.79 0.59 3.54
N GLY A 202 -8.74 0.01 2.93
CA GLY A 202 -8.23 -1.30 3.31
C GLY A 202 -7.68 -1.35 4.73
N ARG A 203 -6.86 -0.35 5.11
CA ARG A 203 -6.26 -0.29 6.45
C ARG A 203 -7.32 -0.01 7.52
N THR A 204 -8.23 0.93 7.27
CA THR A 204 -9.33 1.25 8.19
C THR A 204 -10.29 0.08 8.36
N ALA A 205 -10.60 -0.66 7.28
CA ALA A 205 -11.45 -1.85 7.35
C ALA A 205 -10.83 -2.97 8.20
N VAL A 206 -9.52 -3.22 8.05
CA VAL A 206 -8.83 -4.22 8.88
C VAL A 206 -8.82 -3.78 10.34
N ASN A 207 -8.52 -2.51 10.62
CA ASN A 207 -8.50 -1.96 11.98
C ASN A 207 -9.88 -2.06 12.67
N ALA A 208 -10.95 -1.72 11.94
CA ALA A 208 -12.32 -1.86 12.42
C ALA A 208 -12.72 -3.33 12.66
N GLN A 209 -12.31 -4.24 11.76
CA GLN A 209 -12.55 -5.69 11.94
C GLN A 209 -11.83 -6.26 13.16
N THR A 210 -10.67 -5.71 13.52
CA THR A 210 -9.92 -6.12 14.71
C THR A 210 -10.48 -5.55 16.03
N GLY A 211 -11.58 -4.79 15.99
CA GLY A 211 -12.23 -4.27 17.20
C GLY A 211 -11.51 -3.07 17.83
N VAL A 212 -10.69 -2.35 17.07
CA VAL A 212 -10.02 -1.14 17.56
C VAL A 212 -11.04 0.02 17.61
N CYS A 213 -11.29 0.51 18.82
CA CYS A 213 -12.29 1.56 19.06
C CYS A 213 -11.70 2.97 19.25
N THR A 214 -10.36 3.09 19.29
CA THR A 214 -9.69 4.37 19.58
C THR A 214 -8.66 4.74 18.51
N PRO A 215 -8.45 6.05 18.25
CA PRO A 215 -7.38 6.51 17.34
C PRO A 215 -5.97 6.06 17.78
N ALA A 216 -5.78 5.75 19.06
CA ALA A 216 -4.51 5.29 19.62
C ALA A 216 -4.00 3.98 18.99
N GLY A 217 -4.85 3.17 18.35
CA GLY A 217 -4.41 2.01 17.57
C GLY A 217 -3.45 2.36 16.42
N GLY A 218 -3.51 3.60 15.92
CA GLY A 218 -2.55 4.13 14.95
C GLY A 218 -1.13 4.22 15.48
N LEU A 219 -0.94 4.48 16.78
CA LEU A 219 0.39 4.57 17.41
C LEU A 219 1.10 3.21 17.40
N ILE A 220 0.37 2.14 17.68
CA ILE A 220 0.89 0.77 17.67
C ILE A 220 1.28 0.38 16.24
N THR A 221 0.43 0.73 15.26
CA THR A 221 0.67 0.46 13.84
C THR A 221 1.87 1.26 13.29
N GLY A 222 2.04 2.51 13.74
CA GLY A 222 3.14 3.38 13.33
C GLY A 222 4.48 3.09 14.00
N ARG A 223 4.50 2.28 15.06
CA ARG A 223 5.72 1.95 15.80
C ARG A 223 6.63 1.03 14.97
N LYS A 224 7.68 1.59 14.37
CA LYS A 224 8.82 0.79 13.89
C LYS A 224 9.65 0.28 15.07
N LYS A 225 10.00 -1.01 15.07
CA LYS A 225 10.99 -1.58 15.98
C LYS A 225 12.37 -1.12 15.49
N ASN A 226 12.94 -0.10 16.13
CA ASN A 226 14.30 0.35 15.83
C ASN A 226 15.28 -0.69 16.39
N ASN A 227 15.54 -1.75 15.63
CA ASN A 227 16.63 -2.66 15.96
C ASN A 227 17.91 -2.06 15.39
N ALA A 228 18.39 -1.00 16.04
CA ALA A 228 19.79 -0.65 15.96
C ALA A 228 20.54 -1.77 16.69
N ILE A 229 20.94 -2.79 15.93
CA ILE A 229 22.02 -3.67 16.39
C ILE A 229 23.26 -2.80 16.30
N VAL A 230 23.54 -2.10 17.41
CA VAL A 230 24.86 -1.58 17.72
C VAL A 230 25.73 -2.81 18.01
N GLY A 231 26.85 -2.91 17.31
CA GLY A 231 27.96 -3.79 17.69
C GLY A 231 28.10 -5.04 16.82
N GLY A 232 29.10 -5.01 15.95
CA GLY A 232 29.58 -6.15 15.18
C GLY A 232 30.67 -5.68 14.23
N GLU A 233 31.85 -5.48 14.81
CA GLU A 233 33.21 -5.40 14.24
C GLU A 233 33.39 -5.18 12.73
#